data_AF-A0A0Q3G5U5-F1
#
_entry.id   AF-A0A0Q3G5U5-F1
#
_cell.length_a   1.000
_cell.length_b   1.000
_cell.length_c   1.000
_cell.angle_alpha   90.00
_cell.angle_beta   90.00
_cell.angle_gamma   90.00
#
_symmetry.space_group_name_H-M   'P 1'
#
loop_
_entity.id
_entity.type
_entity.pdbx_description
1 polymer ?
#
loop_
_entity_poly.entity_id
_entity_poly.type
_entity_poly.pdbx_seq_one_letter_code
_entity_poly.pdbx_strand_id
1 'polypeptide(L)'
;MAVDDATALSELDSSIRTEEEIAAKPLLPAPYPSPSAASTTTAPMAEESLEELDRRYAPYARRDAYGPMGRGPVGAVEAARLAVAAAVLLPLRVVAGLLVLLAYYLVCRVCTLWVEEERDGGEGEGYARLNGWRREGVVRCGRALSRAMMFVFGFYWINVYDRRFPNAEDEPLDQCKNMERPGAIVSNHVSYVDILYHMSASVPSFVAKRSVARLPLVGLVSKCLGCIFVQRESKASDFKGVSEGTTTNGDYLLPFKTGAFLAKAPVQPVILRYPYKRFSPAWDSMSGARHVFLLLCQFANYLEVVHLPVYHPSEQEKEDPKLYANNVRKLMAAEGNLILSDVGLAEKRVYHKALNGNSLPRALHQKDD
;
A
#
# COMPACT_ATOMS: atom_id res chain seq x y z
N MET A 1 9.92 33.80 -31.64
CA MET A 1 9.05 34.75 -32.37
C MET A 1 8.57 34.03 -33.62
N ALA A 2 7.27 34.14 -33.87
CA ALA A 2 6.49 33.71 -35.03
C ALA A 2 7.25 33.64 -36.37
N VAL A 3 7.13 32.55 -37.14
CA VAL A 3 6.09 32.19 -38.17
C VAL A 3 6.47 32.71 -39.57
N ASP A 4 6.10 31.91 -40.58
CA ASP A 4 5.75 32.21 -41.98
C ASP A 4 6.70 31.60 -43.02
N ASP A 5 6.33 30.64 -43.86
CA ASP A 5 5.11 30.33 -44.64
C ASP A 5 5.18 30.86 -46.09
N ALA A 6 4.61 30.02 -46.97
CA ALA A 6 4.03 30.34 -48.27
C ALA A 6 4.91 30.42 -49.55
N THR A 7 4.41 29.65 -50.54
CA THR A 7 4.20 30.00 -51.97
C THR A 7 5.43 30.07 -52.90
N ALA A 8 5.37 29.72 -54.18
CA ALA A 8 4.29 29.34 -55.11
C ALA A 8 4.91 28.72 -56.38
N LEU A 9 4.04 28.10 -57.19
CA LEU A 9 3.91 28.14 -58.67
C LEU A 9 3.39 26.76 -59.13
N SER A 10 2.07 26.56 -59.31
CA SER A 10 1.29 26.85 -60.54
C SER A 10 1.91 26.15 -61.77
N GLU A 11 1.23 25.35 -62.60
CA GLU A 11 -0.14 25.44 -63.11
C GLU A 11 -0.34 24.28 -64.14
N LEU A 12 -1.57 24.13 -64.67
CA LEU A 12 -2.05 23.29 -65.81
C LEU A 12 -2.33 21.78 -65.56
N ASP A 13 -3.45 21.18 -65.95
CA ASP A 13 -4.70 21.63 -66.58
C ASP A 13 -5.75 20.46 -66.56
N SER A 14 -7.01 20.85 -66.64
CA SER A 14 -8.34 20.23 -66.91
C SER A 14 -8.44 18.89 -67.72
N SER A 15 -9.54 18.12 -67.90
CA SER A 15 -10.98 18.03 -67.51
C SER A 15 -11.57 16.69 -68.12
N ILE A 16 -12.43 15.91 -67.44
CA ILE A 16 -13.91 15.69 -67.60
C ILE A 16 -14.45 14.64 -68.66
N ARG A 17 -15.50 13.85 -68.24
CA ARG A 17 -16.58 13.03 -68.94
C ARG A 17 -16.37 11.50 -69.10
N THR A 18 -17.15 10.55 -68.52
CA THR A 18 -18.57 10.03 -68.71
C THR A 18 -18.80 9.39 -70.10
N GLU A 19 -19.52 8.29 -70.39
CA GLU A 19 -20.53 7.39 -69.79
C GLU A 19 -20.73 6.15 -70.73
N GLU A 20 -21.31 5.03 -70.24
CA GLU A 20 -22.16 3.98 -70.91
C GLU A 20 -21.75 3.35 -72.29
N GLU A 21 -22.03 2.10 -72.73
CA GLU A 21 -23.05 1.07 -72.47
C GLU A 21 -22.76 -0.23 -73.30
N ILE A 22 -23.43 -1.36 -72.97
CA ILE A 22 -23.87 -2.50 -73.86
C ILE A 22 -22.84 -3.58 -74.30
N ALA A 23 -23.11 -4.90 -74.37
CA ALA A 23 -24.07 -5.89 -73.84
C ALA A 23 -23.79 -7.26 -74.53
N ALA A 24 -24.16 -8.40 -73.90
CA ALA A 24 -24.83 -9.61 -74.48
C ALA A 24 -24.34 -10.94 -73.81
N LYS A 25 -25.08 -11.62 -72.91
CA LYS A 25 -26.32 -12.48 -73.00
C LYS A 25 -26.01 -14.03 -73.08
N PRO A 26 -26.91 -14.99 -72.71
CA PRO A 26 -27.20 -15.47 -71.32
C PRO A 26 -27.63 -16.99 -71.13
N LEU A 27 -28.08 -17.36 -69.90
CA LEU A 27 -29.08 -18.42 -69.45
C LEU A 27 -28.60 -19.89 -69.20
N LEU A 28 -28.90 -20.66 -68.11
CA LEU A 28 -29.83 -20.71 -66.92
C LEU A 28 -29.38 -21.88 -65.96
N PRO A 29 -30.02 -22.22 -64.79
CA PRO A 29 -30.68 -21.46 -63.72
C PRO A 29 -30.24 -21.84 -62.26
N ALA A 30 -30.63 -21.03 -61.26
CA ALA A 30 -30.58 -21.33 -59.80
C ALA A 30 -31.98 -21.75 -59.28
N PRO A 31 -32.16 -22.25 -58.02
CA PRO A 31 -32.31 -21.32 -56.85
C PRO A 31 -31.95 -21.91 -55.44
N TYR A 32 -31.26 -21.23 -54.51
CA TYR A 32 -31.74 -20.39 -53.36
C TYR A 32 -30.67 -20.48 -52.22
N PRO A 33 -30.72 -19.69 -51.13
CA PRO A 33 -30.55 -18.24 -51.03
C PRO A 33 -29.30 -17.84 -50.20
N SER A 34 -28.79 -16.63 -50.45
CA SER A 34 -27.66 -16.01 -49.74
C SER A 34 -27.99 -15.69 -48.27
N PRO A 35 -27.01 -15.75 -47.34
CA PRO A 35 -27.17 -15.17 -46.02
C PRO A 35 -27.22 -13.64 -46.13
N SER A 36 -28.33 -13.08 -45.68
CA SER A 36 -28.55 -11.64 -45.52
C SER A 36 -27.50 -11.03 -44.61
N ALA A 37 -27.10 -9.81 -44.94
CA ALA A 37 -26.36 -8.90 -44.07
C ALA A 37 -27.14 -8.69 -42.76
N ALA A 38 -26.78 -9.46 -41.73
CA ALA A 38 -27.13 -9.19 -40.35
C ALA A 38 -25.86 -8.69 -39.66
N SER A 39 -25.93 -7.42 -39.24
CA SER A 39 -25.17 -6.80 -38.16
C SER A 39 -23.87 -7.49 -37.76
N THR A 40 -22.74 -6.84 -38.05
CA THR A 40 -21.48 -7.01 -37.32
C THR A 40 -21.80 -6.96 -35.83
N THR A 41 -22.01 -8.13 -35.25
CA THR A 41 -22.21 -8.27 -33.82
C THR A 41 -20.80 -8.15 -33.28
N THR A 42 -20.42 -6.94 -32.92
CA THR A 42 -19.33 -6.71 -31.99
C THR A 42 -19.55 -7.67 -30.83
N ALA A 43 -18.72 -8.71 -30.75
CA ALA A 43 -18.69 -9.55 -29.57
C ALA A 43 -18.57 -8.62 -28.34
N PRO A 44 -19.42 -8.76 -27.31
CA PRO A 44 -19.20 -8.00 -26.10
C PRO A 44 -17.81 -8.38 -25.60
N MET A 45 -16.95 -7.39 -25.39
CA MET A 45 -15.72 -7.58 -24.63
C MET A 45 -16.09 -8.34 -23.36
N ALA A 46 -15.55 -9.55 -23.20
CA ALA A 46 -15.86 -10.39 -22.05
C ALA A 46 -15.70 -9.56 -20.77
N GLU A 47 -16.76 -9.47 -19.97
CA GLU A 47 -16.64 -9.08 -18.56
C GLU A 47 -15.61 -10.04 -17.96
N GLU A 48 -14.39 -9.55 -17.71
CA GLU A 48 -13.38 -10.30 -16.96
C GLU A 48 -14.04 -10.73 -15.64
N SER A 49 -14.17 -12.03 -15.43
CA SER A 49 -14.83 -12.53 -14.23
C SER A 49 -14.08 -12.02 -13.00
N LEU A 50 -14.79 -11.69 -11.93
CA LEU A 50 -14.19 -11.19 -10.69
C LEU A 50 -13.10 -12.14 -10.17
N GLU A 51 -13.27 -13.45 -10.37
CA GLU A 51 -12.29 -14.49 -9.99
C GLU A 51 -10.98 -14.38 -10.78
N GLU A 52 -11.07 -14.10 -12.08
CA GLU A 52 -9.90 -13.91 -12.94
C GLU A 52 -9.15 -12.63 -12.58
N LEU A 53 -9.90 -11.55 -12.33
CA LEU A 53 -9.35 -10.29 -11.84
C LEU A 53 -8.64 -10.46 -10.49
N ASP A 54 -9.28 -11.16 -9.54
CA ASP A 54 -8.71 -11.47 -8.23
C ASP A 54 -7.47 -12.37 -8.32
N ARG A 55 -7.42 -13.28 -9.30
CA ARG A 55 -6.24 -14.11 -9.55
C ARG A 55 -5.08 -13.28 -10.09
N ARG A 56 -5.36 -12.36 -11.02
CA ARG A 56 -4.37 -11.46 -11.61
C ARG A 56 -3.79 -10.47 -10.59
N TYR A 57 -4.63 -9.98 -9.68
CA TYR A 57 -4.27 -9.02 -8.65
C TYR A 57 -4.32 -9.62 -7.24
N ALA A 58 -3.91 -10.90 -7.12
CA ALA A 58 -4.01 -11.68 -5.89
C ALA A 58 -3.46 -11.00 -4.62
N PRO A 59 -2.34 -10.23 -4.66
CA PRO A 59 -1.85 -9.50 -3.49
C PRO A 59 -2.81 -8.46 -2.92
N TYR A 60 -3.82 -8.04 -3.70
CA TYR A 60 -4.80 -7.02 -3.34
C TYR A 60 -6.21 -7.58 -3.18
N ALA A 61 -6.42 -8.86 -3.48
CA ALA A 61 -7.72 -9.51 -3.38
C ALA A 61 -8.10 -9.73 -1.91
N ARG A 62 -9.35 -9.36 -1.56
CA ARG A 62 -9.93 -9.54 -0.23
C ARG A 62 -10.83 -10.77 -0.21
N ARG A 63 -10.59 -11.66 0.75
CA ARG A 63 -11.30 -12.94 0.89
C ARG A 63 -12.01 -13.10 2.23
N ASP A 64 -12.30 -11.99 2.90
CA ASP A 64 -12.96 -12.00 4.20
C ASP A 64 -14.50 -12.08 4.06
N ALA A 65 -15.22 -12.12 5.18
CA ALA A 65 -16.68 -12.26 5.19
C ALA A 65 -17.45 -11.09 4.54
N TYR A 66 -16.76 -9.99 4.23
CA TYR A 66 -17.32 -8.79 3.63
C TYR A 66 -16.95 -8.68 2.14
N GLY A 67 -16.18 -9.61 1.59
CA GLY A 67 -15.86 -9.70 0.17
C GLY A 67 -15.10 -8.49 -0.41
N PRO A 68 -15.02 -8.38 -1.74
CA PRO A 68 -14.31 -7.31 -2.42
C PRO A 68 -14.81 -5.93 -1.98
N MET A 69 -13.88 -4.99 -1.74
CA MET A 69 -14.19 -3.64 -1.25
C MET A 69 -14.98 -3.61 0.08
N GLY A 70 -15.12 -4.75 0.76
CA GLY A 70 -15.99 -4.90 1.93
C GLY A 70 -17.49 -4.82 1.61
N ARG A 71 -17.88 -4.89 0.33
CA ARG A 71 -19.24 -4.69 -0.20
C ARG A 71 -19.96 -5.98 -0.60
N GLY A 72 -19.36 -7.13 -0.32
CA GLY A 72 -19.95 -8.43 -0.55
C GLY A 72 -21.24 -8.67 0.25
N PRO A 73 -22.06 -9.63 -0.19
CA PRO A 73 -23.29 -9.98 0.51
C PRO A 73 -22.96 -10.54 1.90
N VAL A 74 -23.63 -10.02 2.93
CA VAL A 74 -23.49 -10.47 4.32
C VAL A 74 -24.73 -11.23 4.75
N GLY A 75 -24.56 -12.38 5.40
CA GLY A 75 -25.67 -13.14 5.96
C GLY A 75 -26.37 -12.39 7.10
N ALA A 76 -27.65 -12.69 7.35
CA ALA A 76 -28.47 -11.98 8.34
C ALA A 76 -27.84 -11.96 9.75
N VAL A 77 -27.20 -13.05 10.16
CA VAL A 77 -26.53 -13.14 11.46
C VAL A 77 -25.32 -12.19 11.54
N GLU A 78 -24.53 -12.09 10.47
CA GLU A 78 -23.38 -11.19 10.44
C GLU A 78 -23.83 -9.72 10.37
N ALA A 79 -24.89 -9.45 9.60
CA ALA A 79 -25.51 -8.13 9.57
C ALA A 79 -26.03 -7.70 10.96
N ALA A 80 -26.70 -8.60 11.69
CA ALA A 80 -27.17 -8.33 13.05
C ALA A 80 -26.02 -8.08 14.03
N ARG A 81 -24.95 -8.88 13.98
CA ARG A 81 -23.74 -8.66 14.79
C ARG A 81 -23.10 -7.31 14.49
N LEU A 82 -22.95 -6.98 13.21
CA LEU A 82 -22.39 -5.70 12.78
C LEU A 82 -23.27 -4.54 13.25
N ALA A 83 -24.60 -4.65 13.18
CA ALA A 83 -25.52 -3.63 13.67
C ALA A 83 -25.37 -3.41 15.18
N VAL A 84 -25.29 -4.48 15.98
CA VAL A 84 -25.07 -4.38 17.43
C VAL A 84 -23.70 -3.75 17.73
N ALA A 85 -22.65 -4.19 17.03
CA ALA A 85 -21.32 -3.61 17.20
C ALA A 85 -21.27 -2.13 16.79
N ALA A 86 -21.95 -1.75 15.72
CA ALA A 86 -22.07 -0.37 15.27
C ALA A 86 -22.83 0.50 16.28
N ALA A 87 -23.85 -0.05 16.95
CA ALA A 87 -24.63 0.68 17.95
C ALA A 87 -23.88 0.86 19.29
N VAL A 88 -23.06 -0.13 19.69
CA VAL A 88 -22.45 -0.16 21.03
C VAL A 88 -20.94 0.06 20.98
N LEU A 89 -20.23 -0.77 20.22
CA LEU A 89 -18.78 -0.83 20.25
C LEU A 89 -18.13 0.33 19.49
N LEU A 90 -18.68 0.66 18.32
CA LEU A 90 -18.18 1.74 17.47
C LEU A 90 -18.17 3.10 18.18
N PRO A 91 -19.27 3.63 18.75
CA PRO A 91 -19.25 4.95 19.40
C PRO A 91 -18.28 4.98 20.58
N LEU A 92 -18.24 3.92 21.40
CA LEU A 92 -17.29 3.80 22.51
C LEU A 92 -15.83 3.88 22.02
N ARG A 93 -15.49 3.15 20.97
CA ARG A 93 -14.12 3.13 20.42
C ARG A 93 -13.76 4.40 19.69
N VAL A 94 -14.70 5.05 19.00
CA VAL A 94 -14.48 6.35 18.37
C VAL A 94 -14.16 7.38 19.43
N VAL A 95 -14.95 7.47 20.51
CA VAL A 95 -14.67 8.39 21.62
C VAL A 95 -13.33 8.07 22.27
N ALA A 96 -13.06 6.81 22.62
CA ALA A 96 -11.79 6.41 23.22
C ALA A 96 -10.59 6.72 22.30
N GLY A 97 -10.69 6.43 21.00
CA GLY A 97 -9.65 6.71 20.02
C GLY A 97 -9.39 8.21 19.85
N LEU A 98 -10.45 9.03 19.82
CA LEU A 98 -10.32 10.48 19.79
C LEU A 98 -9.65 11.03 21.06
N LEU A 99 -9.98 10.48 22.24
CA LEU A 99 -9.32 10.85 23.50
C LEU A 99 -7.83 10.49 23.50
N VAL A 100 -7.45 9.30 23.02
CA VAL A 100 -6.04 8.91 22.90
C VAL A 100 -5.29 9.81 21.91
N LEU A 101 -5.91 10.13 20.76
CA LEU A 101 -5.31 11.01 19.76
C LEU A 101 -5.16 12.44 20.28
N LEU A 102 -6.17 12.96 20.98
CA LEU A 102 -6.14 14.27 21.62
C LEU A 102 -5.07 14.33 22.70
N ALA A 103 -4.98 13.30 23.56
CA ALA A 103 -3.95 13.20 24.59
C ALA A 103 -2.56 13.24 23.95
N TYR A 104 -2.33 12.50 22.87
CA TYR A 104 -1.03 12.52 22.22
C TYR A 104 -0.73 13.85 21.53
N TYR A 105 -1.74 14.43 20.88
CA TYR A 105 -1.64 15.76 20.31
C TYR A 105 -1.26 16.81 21.36
N LEU A 106 -1.87 16.77 22.54
CA LEU A 106 -1.55 17.69 23.64
C LEU A 106 -0.11 17.49 24.14
N VAL A 107 0.36 16.25 24.30
CA VAL A 107 1.77 15.96 24.64
C VAL A 107 2.70 16.57 23.58
N CYS A 108 2.46 16.28 22.30
CA CYS A 108 3.23 16.85 21.20
C CYS A 108 3.17 18.37 21.19
N ARG A 109 2.00 18.97 21.47
CA ARG A 109 1.82 20.41 21.53
C ARG A 109 2.63 21.04 22.65
N VAL A 110 2.59 20.47 23.86
CA VAL A 110 3.39 20.91 25.02
C VAL A 110 4.89 20.79 24.71
N CYS A 111 5.33 19.66 24.16
CA CYS A 111 6.74 19.44 23.80
C CYS A 111 7.23 20.32 22.65
N THR A 112 6.33 20.87 21.83
CA THR A 112 6.64 21.80 20.73
C THR A 112 6.33 23.26 21.06
N LEU A 113 5.86 23.56 22.29
CA LEU A 113 5.74 24.94 22.74
C LEU A 113 7.12 25.62 22.64
N TRP A 114 7.14 26.79 21.98
CA TRP A 114 8.34 27.60 21.79
C TRP A 114 9.42 26.96 20.90
N VAL A 115 9.06 25.94 20.13
CA VAL A 115 9.90 25.43 19.04
C VAL A 115 9.30 25.94 17.74
N GLU A 116 10.04 26.78 17.02
CA GLU A 116 9.63 27.17 15.68
C GLU A 116 9.61 25.96 14.76
N GLU A 117 8.52 25.81 14.01
CA GLU A 117 8.45 24.89 12.90
C GLU A 117 9.39 25.44 11.81
N GLU A 118 10.48 24.75 11.50
CA GLU A 118 11.31 25.11 10.34
C GLU A 118 10.42 25.06 9.10
N ARG A 119 10.13 26.23 8.54
CA ARG A 119 9.39 26.39 7.29
C ARG A 119 10.39 26.72 6.18
N ASP A 120 10.30 25.91 5.14
CA ASP A 120 10.89 26.02 3.80
C ASP A 120 12.33 25.51 3.55
N GLY A 121 12.42 24.68 2.50
CA GLY A 121 13.61 24.63 1.63
C GLY A 121 14.34 23.29 1.48
N GLY A 122 14.06 22.28 2.31
CA GLY A 122 14.77 21.00 2.29
C GLY A 122 13.85 19.79 2.30
N GLU A 123 14.21 18.76 1.56
CA GLU A 123 13.59 17.44 1.66
C GLU A 123 13.87 16.83 3.04
N GLY A 124 12.94 17.04 3.98
CA GLY A 124 13.11 16.79 5.41
C GLY A 124 13.25 18.15 6.13
N GLU A 125 12.58 18.46 7.23
CA GLU A 125 12.17 17.62 8.34
C GLU A 125 11.10 18.36 9.15
N GLY A 126 10.27 17.64 9.91
CA GLY A 126 9.38 18.25 10.91
C GLY A 126 10.16 18.69 12.15
N TYR A 127 9.63 18.43 13.35
CA TYR A 127 10.33 18.67 14.62
C TYR A 127 11.48 17.68 14.89
N ALA A 128 12.25 17.29 13.86
CA ALA A 128 13.30 16.27 13.94
C ALA A 128 14.43 16.62 14.92
N ARG A 129 14.54 17.89 15.33
CA ARG A 129 15.52 18.39 16.32
C ARG A 129 14.99 18.51 17.74
N LEU A 130 13.85 17.91 18.09
CA LEU A 130 13.50 17.76 19.51
C LEU A 130 14.63 17.00 20.22
N ASN A 131 15.18 17.59 21.26
CA ASN A 131 16.30 17.02 22.02
C ASN A 131 15.96 16.96 23.52
N GLY A 132 16.68 16.11 24.25
CA GLY A 132 16.55 15.95 25.70
C GLY A 132 15.15 15.47 26.12
N TRP A 133 14.62 16.06 27.20
CA TRP A 133 13.39 15.62 27.85
C TRP A 133 12.14 15.71 26.94
N ARG A 134 12.12 16.64 25.99
CA ARG A 134 10.99 16.82 25.05
C ARG A 134 10.86 15.63 24.11
N ARG A 135 11.97 15.21 23.51
CA ARG A 135 12.01 14.01 22.65
C ARG A 135 11.67 12.77 23.45
N GLU A 136 12.27 12.62 24.62
CA GLU A 136 12.00 11.46 25.48
C GLU A 136 10.52 11.39 25.89
N GLY A 137 9.91 12.53 26.22
CA GLY A 137 8.48 12.62 26.51
C GLY A 137 7.62 12.20 25.33
N VAL A 138 7.86 12.75 24.14
CA VAL A 138 7.13 12.39 22.91
C VAL A 138 7.26 10.90 22.58
N VAL A 139 8.46 10.33 22.73
CA VAL A 139 8.75 8.92 22.44
C VAL A 139 8.07 7.99 23.45
N ARG A 140 8.23 8.25 24.76
CA ARG A 140 7.61 7.43 25.82
C ARG A 140 6.09 7.48 25.77
N CYS A 141 5.52 8.69 25.65
CA CYS A 141 4.08 8.85 25.52
C CYS A 141 3.58 8.25 24.20
N GLY A 142 4.29 8.43 23.08
CA GLY A 142 3.96 7.82 21.80
C GLY A 142 3.90 6.30 21.88
N ARG A 143 4.87 5.67 22.56
CA ARG A 143 4.89 4.22 22.79
C ARG A 143 3.65 3.75 23.55
N ALA A 144 3.33 4.40 24.67
CA ALA A 144 2.19 4.04 25.51
C ALA A 144 0.84 4.32 24.82
N LEU A 145 0.68 5.49 24.19
CA LEU A 145 -0.55 5.92 23.53
C LEU A 145 -0.81 5.15 22.24
N SER A 146 0.22 4.75 21.49
CA SER A 146 0.04 3.84 20.36
C SER A 146 -0.40 2.45 20.81
N ARG A 147 0.14 1.92 21.92
CA ARG A 147 -0.36 0.66 22.49
C ARG A 147 -1.82 0.78 22.97
N ALA A 148 -2.19 1.90 23.57
CA ALA A 148 -3.56 2.20 23.96
C ALA A 148 -4.49 2.31 22.73
N MET A 149 -4.06 2.96 21.65
CA MET A 149 -4.82 3.03 20.40
C MET A 149 -5.02 1.63 19.79
N MET A 150 -4.00 0.77 19.81
CA MET A 150 -4.15 -0.63 19.39
C MET A 150 -5.19 -1.37 20.24
N PHE A 151 -5.20 -1.15 21.55
CA PHE A 151 -6.23 -1.71 22.43
C PHE A 151 -7.64 -1.21 22.06
N VAL A 152 -7.79 0.09 21.75
CA VAL A 152 -9.05 0.66 21.25
C VAL A 152 -9.47 0.01 19.94
N PHE A 153 -8.53 -0.28 19.04
CA PHE A 153 -8.81 -1.02 17.80
C PHE A 153 -9.06 -2.51 18.02
N GLY A 154 -9.10 -3.01 19.26
CA GLY A 154 -9.37 -4.41 19.57
C GLY A 154 -8.17 -5.34 19.51
N PHE A 155 -6.95 -4.82 19.33
CA PHE A 155 -5.70 -5.58 19.43
C PHE A 155 -5.29 -5.73 20.89
N TYR A 156 -6.06 -6.55 21.61
CA TYR A 156 -5.84 -6.82 23.03
C TYR A 156 -4.56 -7.64 23.23
N TRP A 157 -4.40 -8.70 22.43
CA TRP A 157 -3.26 -9.61 22.46
C TRP A 157 -2.41 -9.43 21.20
N ILE A 158 -1.11 -9.26 21.40
CA ILE A 158 -0.11 -9.17 20.34
C ILE A 158 0.92 -10.23 20.65
N ASN A 159 0.99 -11.27 19.82
CA ASN A 159 1.96 -12.35 20.00
C ASN A 159 3.26 -11.94 19.31
N VAL A 160 4.34 -11.80 20.08
CA VAL A 160 5.64 -11.41 19.55
C VAL A 160 6.58 -12.60 19.66
N TYR A 161 7.04 -13.09 18.52
CA TYR A 161 8.04 -14.13 18.39
C TYR A 161 9.38 -13.45 18.09
N ASP A 162 10.33 -13.59 19.01
CA ASP A 162 11.65 -13.01 18.86
C ASP A 162 12.65 -14.08 18.43
N ARG A 163 13.03 -14.06 17.15
CA ARG A 163 14.05 -14.95 16.59
C ARG A 163 15.39 -14.24 16.42
N ARG A 164 15.58 -13.05 17.03
CA ARG A 164 16.86 -12.33 16.93
C ARG A 164 18.02 -13.14 17.51
N PHE A 165 17.73 -14.02 18.47
CA PHE A 165 18.72 -14.89 19.11
C PHE A 165 18.24 -16.35 19.11
N PRO A 166 18.48 -17.11 18.03
CA PRO A 166 18.10 -18.52 17.98
C PRO A 166 18.78 -19.39 19.05
N ASN A 167 19.93 -18.94 19.59
CA ASN A 167 20.81 -19.71 20.50
C ASN A 167 21.07 -19.01 21.84
N ALA A 168 20.21 -18.07 22.29
CA ALA A 168 20.43 -17.31 23.52
C ALA A 168 20.28 -18.12 24.82
N GLU A 169 19.93 -19.41 24.76
CA GLU A 169 19.92 -20.27 25.96
C GLU A 169 21.35 -20.60 26.45
N ASP A 170 22.39 -20.46 25.60
CA ASP A 170 23.77 -20.88 25.92
C ASP A 170 24.84 -19.76 25.91
N GLU A 171 24.49 -18.50 25.59
CA GLU A 171 25.46 -17.40 25.49
C GLU A 171 25.36 -16.40 26.65
N PRO A 172 26.48 -16.02 27.32
CA PRO A 172 26.47 -15.10 28.45
C PRO A 172 25.89 -13.73 28.09
N LEU A 173 24.97 -13.24 28.93
CA LEU A 173 24.22 -11.97 28.82
C LEU A 173 25.06 -10.70 28.51
N ASP A 174 26.39 -10.75 28.65
CA ASP A 174 27.27 -9.61 28.44
C ASP A 174 27.67 -9.38 26.97
N GLN A 175 27.54 -10.37 26.06
CA GLN A 175 27.75 -10.14 24.62
C GLN A 175 26.57 -9.44 23.93
N CYS A 176 25.36 -9.50 24.51
CA CYS A 176 24.18 -8.79 24.00
C CYS A 176 24.33 -7.25 24.00
N LYS A 177 25.28 -6.70 24.76
CA LYS A 177 25.50 -5.25 24.87
C LYS A 177 26.31 -4.64 23.72
N ASN A 178 27.02 -5.44 22.93
CA ASN A 178 27.82 -4.98 21.79
C ASN A 178 27.13 -5.21 20.43
N MET A 179 25.86 -5.59 20.42
CA MET A 179 25.15 -5.84 19.18
C MET A 179 24.84 -4.51 18.48
N GLU A 180 25.43 -4.33 17.29
CA GLU A 180 25.20 -3.18 16.43
C GLU A 180 23.70 -2.90 16.31
N ARG A 181 23.31 -1.66 16.59
CA ARG A 181 21.91 -1.26 16.41
C ARG A 181 21.60 -1.30 14.91
N PRO A 182 20.59 -2.05 14.46
CA PRO A 182 20.23 -2.10 13.05
C PRO A 182 19.90 -0.69 12.56
N GLY A 183 20.40 -0.33 11.38
CA GLY A 183 20.25 1.00 10.80
C GLY A 183 18.80 1.30 10.38
N ALA A 184 18.01 0.27 10.04
CA ALA A 184 16.60 0.41 9.71
C ALA A 184 15.80 -0.85 10.06
N ILE A 185 14.49 -0.69 10.29
CA ILE A 185 13.53 -1.78 10.39
C ILE A 185 12.86 -1.95 9.03
N VAL A 186 12.91 -3.17 8.48
CA VAL A 186 12.24 -3.53 7.23
C VAL A 186 11.07 -4.45 7.57
N SER A 187 9.86 -4.03 7.20
CA SER A 187 8.63 -4.80 7.48
C SER A 187 7.82 -5.00 6.21
N ASN A 188 7.07 -6.10 6.17
CA ASN A 188 5.95 -6.21 5.24
C ASN A 188 4.90 -5.13 5.59
N HIS A 189 4.09 -4.73 4.61
CA HIS A 189 3.10 -3.68 4.78
C HIS A 189 1.70 -4.20 4.49
N VAL A 190 0.91 -4.35 5.54
CA VAL A 190 -0.43 -4.96 5.48
C VAL A 190 -1.51 -3.94 5.80
N SER A 191 -1.28 -3.06 6.79
CA SER A 191 -2.29 -2.10 7.24
C SER A 191 -1.67 -0.80 7.74
N TYR A 192 -2.47 0.25 7.90
CA TYR A 192 -2.00 1.44 8.63
C TYR A 192 -1.78 1.16 10.12
N VAL A 193 -2.35 0.06 10.64
CA VAL A 193 -2.13 -0.42 12.01
C VAL A 193 -0.66 -0.81 12.24
N ASP A 194 0.08 -1.17 11.19
CA ASP A 194 1.53 -1.45 11.25
C ASP A 194 2.30 -0.31 11.92
N ILE A 195 1.90 0.94 11.65
CA ILE A 195 2.51 2.14 12.24
C ILE A 195 2.30 2.14 13.76
N LEU A 196 1.08 1.86 14.22
CA LEU A 196 0.78 1.83 15.65
C LEU A 196 1.59 0.74 16.37
N TYR A 197 1.73 -0.44 15.76
CA TYR A 197 2.57 -1.49 16.30
C TYR A 197 4.03 -1.04 16.44
N HIS A 198 4.65 -0.59 15.34
CA HIS A 198 6.05 -0.16 15.37
C HIS A 198 6.27 1.02 16.33
N MET A 199 5.32 1.96 16.41
CA MET A 199 5.35 3.01 17.41
C MET A 199 5.29 2.47 18.85
N SER A 200 4.48 1.46 19.10
CA SER A 200 4.38 0.86 20.44
C SER A 200 5.59 0.00 20.83
N ALA A 201 6.36 -0.49 19.84
CA ALA A 201 7.48 -1.41 20.07
C ALA A 201 8.84 -0.69 20.07
N SER A 202 9.14 0.10 19.04
CA SER A 202 10.47 0.66 18.78
C SER A 202 10.49 2.16 18.45
N VAL A 203 9.32 2.80 18.26
CA VAL A 203 9.18 4.23 17.92
C VAL A 203 10.12 4.67 16.77
N PRO A 204 10.13 3.97 15.62
CA PRO A 204 10.99 4.35 14.51
C PRO A 204 10.48 5.61 13.82
N SER A 205 11.33 6.27 13.04
CA SER A 205 10.89 7.26 12.07
C SER A 205 10.24 6.57 10.88
N PHE A 206 9.08 7.07 10.43
CA PHE A 206 8.31 6.43 9.35
C PHE A 206 8.41 7.18 8.03
N VAL A 207 8.29 6.46 6.92
CA VAL A 207 8.14 7.06 5.59
C VAL A 207 6.65 7.10 5.21
N ALA A 208 6.06 8.29 5.19
CA ALA A 208 4.61 8.49 5.01
C ALA A 208 4.26 9.31 3.75
N LYS A 209 3.00 9.26 3.30
CA LYS A 209 2.52 10.13 2.22
C LYS A 209 2.46 11.58 2.69
N ARG A 210 2.78 12.54 1.82
CA ARG A 210 2.70 13.99 2.14
C ARG A 210 1.32 14.45 2.64
N SER A 211 0.24 13.80 2.21
CA SER A 211 -1.12 14.11 2.71
C SER A 211 -1.30 13.85 4.20
N VAL A 212 -0.56 12.90 4.79
CA VAL A 212 -0.62 12.57 6.22
C VAL A 212 -0.15 13.75 7.08
N ALA A 213 0.83 14.53 6.59
CA ALA A 213 1.32 15.72 7.27
C ALA A 213 0.27 16.82 7.43
N ARG A 214 -0.79 16.80 6.61
CA ARG A 214 -1.86 17.82 6.58
C ARG A 214 -3.11 17.41 7.36
N LEU A 215 -3.16 16.18 7.88
CA LEU A 215 -4.30 15.72 8.65
C LEU A 215 -4.36 16.44 10.00
N PRO A 216 -5.54 16.88 10.45
CA PRO A 216 -5.69 17.50 11.77
C PRO A 216 -5.28 16.50 12.85
N LEU A 217 -4.60 16.98 13.89
CA LEU A 217 -4.00 16.21 15.00
C LEU A 217 -2.83 15.29 14.58
N VAL A 218 -3.06 14.43 13.59
CA VAL A 218 -2.10 13.43 13.09
C VAL A 218 -0.88 14.08 12.44
N GLY A 219 -1.05 15.23 11.76
CA GLY A 219 0.04 15.94 11.11
C GLY A 219 1.12 16.41 12.10
N LEU A 220 0.71 16.99 13.24
CA LEU A 220 1.65 17.43 14.30
C LEU A 220 2.37 16.23 14.91
N VAL A 221 1.62 15.19 15.26
CA VAL A 221 2.16 13.94 15.80
C VAL A 221 3.21 13.34 14.86
N SER A 222 2.88 13.23 13.57
CA SER A 222 3.78 12.66 12.55
C SER A 222 5.05 13.49 12.39
N LYS A 223 4.96 14.83 12.48
CA LYS A 223 6.14 15.71 12.46
C LYS A 223 7.02 15.57 13.71
N CYS A 224 6.42 15.37 14.89
CA CYS A 224 7.17 15.16 16.15
C CYS A 224 7.90 13.81 16.18
N LEU A 225 7.38 12.81 15.47
CA LEU A 225 7.99 11.48 15.32
C LEU A 225 9.12 11.45 14.27
N GLY A 226 9.38 12.56 13.58
CA GLY A 226 10.35 12.62 12.51
C GLY A 226 9.92 11.81 11.28
N CYS A 227 8.62 11.74 10.98
CA CYS A 227 8.17 11.07 9.76
C CYS A 227 8.72 11.78 8.52
N ILE A 228 9.37 11.02 7.64
CA ILE A 228 9.82 11.47 6.33
C ILE A 228 8.62 11.41 5.38
N PHE A 229 8.13 12.56 4.96
CA PHE A 229 6.98 12.67 4.07
C PHE A 229 7.40 12.66 2.62
N VAL A 230 6.85 11.73 1.84
CA VAL A 230 7.18 11.60 0.42
C VAL A 230 5.96 11.74 -0.47
N GLN A 231 6.18 12.35 -1.63
CA GLN A 231 5.17 12.52 -2.66
C GLN A 231 5.23 11.31 -3.59
N ARG A 232 4.29 10.38 -3.45
CA ARG A 232 4.26 9.13 -4.23
C ARG A 232 3.70 9.33 -5.66
N GLU A 233 3.43 10.57 -6.06
CA GLU A 233 2.88 10.94 -7.37
C GLU A 233 3.91 11.43 -8.39
N SER A 234 5.16 11.74 -7.99
CA SER A 234 6.19 12.17 -8.94
C SER A 234 6.81 10.97 -9.66
N LYS A 235 6.96 11.06 -10.99
CA LYS A 235 7.51 10.03 -11.88
C LYS A 235 9.03 9.76 -11.70
N ALA A 236 9.66 10.28 -10.65
CA ALA A 236 11.09 10.09 -10.42
C ALA A 236 11.36 8.66 -9.90
N SER A 237 12.13 7.92 -10.68
CA SER A 237 12.33 6.47 -10.59
C SER A 237 13.25 5.98 -9.47
N ASP A 238 13.83 6.85 -8.64
CA ASP A 238 14.73 6.46 -7.55
C ASP A 238 14.21 6.96 -6.20
N PHE A 239 13.50 6.10 -5.48
CA PHE A 239 12.73 6.50 -4.31
C PHE A 239 13.32 5.98 -2.99
N LYS A 240 13.61 6.90 -2.06
CA LYS A 240 14.01 6.64 -0.67
C LYS A 240 12.85 6.13 0.19
N GLY A 241 12.36 4.92 -0.08
CA GLY A 241 11.39 4.21 0.77
C GLY A 241 12.00 3.02 1.50
N VAL A 242 11.44 2.65 2.65
CA VAL A 242 11.91 1.52 3.50
C VAL A 242 11.00 0.28 3.38
N SER A 243 9.83 0.40 2.74
CA SER A 243 8.82 -0.65 2.66
C SER A 243 8.36 -0.92 1.23
N GLU A 244 7.39 -1.84 1.08
CA GLU A 244 6.73 -2.27 -0.17
C GLU A 244 6.09 -1.13 -1.00
N GLY A 245 5.99 0.09 -0.46
CA GLY A 245 5.43 1.26 -1.14
C GLY A 245 3.89 1.28 -1.25
N THR A 246 3.24 0.15 -0.98
CA THR A 246 1.78 -0.03 -0.85
C THR A 246 1.48 -1.17 0.13
N THR A 247 0.20 -1.36 0.48
CA THR A 247 -0.29 -2.45 1.33
C THR A 247 -0.81 -3.65 0.52
N THR A 248 -0.60 -4.86 1.03
CA THR A 248 -1.15 -6.14 0.51
C THR A 248 -2.26 -6.69 1.43
N ASN A 249 -2.83 -7.83 1.04
CA ASN A 249 -3.77 -8.60 1.84
C ASN A 249 -3.12 -9.40 2.99
N GLY A 250 -1.78 -9.41 3.09
CA GLY A 250 -1.02 -10.10 4.14
C GLY A 250 -0.45 -11.46 3.76
N ASP A 251 -0.88 -12.04 2.63
CA ASP A 251 -0.35 -13.34 2.14
C ASP A 251 0.83 -13.15 1.17
N TYR A 252 0.95 -11.94 0.61
CA TYR A 252 1.94 -11.60 -0.40
C TYR A 252 2.92 -10.54 0.09
N LEU A 253 4.14 -10.62 -0.43
CA LEU A 253 5.23 -9.67 -0.18
C LEU A 253 5.70 -9.04 -1.49
N LEU A 254 5.54 -7.71 -1.61
CA LEU A 254 5.94 -6.96 -2.81
C LEU A 254 7.43 -6.59 -2.78
N PRO A 255 8.01 -6.09 -3.89
CA PRO A 255 9.38 -5.61 -3.89
C PRO A 255 9.57 -4.42 -2.95
N PHE A 256 10.59 -4.49 -2.09
CA PHE A 256 10.93 -3.35 -1.23
C PHE A 256 11.54 -2.21 -2.05
N LYS A 257 11.26 -0.98 -1.63
CA LYS A 257 12.00 0.19 -2.13
C LYS A 257 13.43 0.17 -1.57
N THR A 258 14.38 0.58 -2.39
CA THR A 258 15.82 0.49 -2.09
C THR A 258 16.32 1.55 -1.09
N GLY A 259 15.49 2.51 -0.70
CA GLY A 259 15.87 3.64 0.13
C GLY A 259 16.56 3.28 1.43
N ALA A 260 16.05 2.28 2.16
CA ALA A 260 16.67 1.79 3.40
C ALA A 260 18.04 1.14 3.17
N PHE A 261 18.19 0.51 2.02
CA PHE A 261 19.34 -0.35 1.68
C PHE A 261 20.53 0.48 1.16
N LEU A 262 20.30 1.73 0.74
CA LEU A 262 21.36 2.67 0.34
C LEU A 262 22.35 2.99 1.44
N ALA A 263 21.94 2.87 2.71
CA ALA A 263 22.81 3.14 3.86
C ALA A 263 23.89 2.07 4.07
N LYS A 264 23.82 0.92 3.37
CA LYS A 264 24.74 -0.23 3.51
C LYS A 264 24.84 -0.80 4.93
N ALA A 265 23.94 -0.36 5.81
CA ALA A 265 23.88 -0.75 7.21
C ALA A 265 23.05 -2.03 7.38
N PRO A 266 23.26 -2.77 8.49
CA PRO A 266 22.40 -3.89 8.85
C PRO A 266 20.94 -3.46 9.01
N VAL A 267 20.01 -4.33 8.61
CA VAL A 267 18.56 -4.08 8.78
C VAL A 267 17.94 -5.11 9.70
N GLN A 268 16.87 -4.72 10.39
CA GLN A 268 16.06 -5.59 11.22
C GLN A 268 14.79 -5.98 10.44
N PRO A 269 14.69 -7.23 9.92
CA PRO A 269 13.48 -7.69 9.26
C PRO A 269 12.41 -8.01 10.32
N VAL A 270 11.17 -7.59 10.07
CA VAL A 270 10.01 -7.82 10.93
C VAL A 270 8.83 -8.26 10.06
N ILE A 271 8.17 -9.34 10.44
CA ILE A 271 7.00 -9.86 9.73
C ILE A 271 5.76 -9.65 10.60
N LEU A 272 4.77 -8.96 10.07
CA LEU A 272 3.47 -8.71 10.67
C LEU A 272 2.42 -9.60 10.01
N ARG A 273 1.67 -10.34 10.82
CA ARG A 273 0.53 -11.15 10.36
C ARG A 273 -0.71 -10.77 11.14
N TYR A 274 -1.82 -10.68 10.43
CA TYR A 274 -3.12 -10.30 11.00
C TYR A 274 -4.10 -11.47 10.90
N PRO A 275 -4.03 -12.48 11.80
CA PRO A 275 -5.03 -13.54 11.82
C PRO A 275 -6.43 -12.98 12.02
N TYR A 276 -7.39 -13.47 11.25
CA TYR A 276 -8.79 -13.07 11.34
C TYR A 276 -9.72 -14.25 11.16
N LYS A 277 -10.94 -14.10 11.68
CA LYS A 277 -12.04 -15.06 11.43
C LYS A 277 -13.11 -14.51 10.50
N ARG A 278 -13.34 -13.19 10.52
CA ARG A 278 -14.46 -12.54 9.81
C ARG A 278 -14.03 -11.36 8.97
N PHE A 279 -13.47 -10.33 9.61
CA PHE A 279 -12.94 -9.15 8.91
C PHE A 279 -11.42 -9.16 8.92
N SER A 280 -10.80 -9.00 7.74
CA SER A 280 -9.34 -8.87 7.62
C SER A 280 -8.89 -7.43 7.92
N PRO A 281 -7.99 -7.22 8.91
CA PRO A 281 -7.41 -5.90 9.20
C PRO A 281 -6.49 -5.35 8.11
N ALA A 282 -6.14 -6.16 7.10
CA ALA A 282 -5.36 -5.71 5.95
C ALA A 282 -6.06 -4.54 5.23
N TRP A 283 -5.31 -3.60 4.67
CA TRP A 283 -5.85 -2.47 3.92
C TRP A 283 -5.55 -2.61 2.42
N ASP A 284 -6.18 -3.61 1.80
CA ASP A 284 -5.98 -4.01 0.40
C ASP A 284 -6.76 -3.13 -0.62
N SER A 285 -7.98 -3.54 -0.96
CA SER A 285 -8.95 -2.98 -1.89
C SER A 285 -9.88 -1.94 -1.24
N MET A 286 -10.17 -2.08 0.06
CA MET A 286 -11.26 -1.35 0.73
C MET A 286 -11.02 0.18 0.89
N SER A 287 -12.09 0.97 0.83
CA SER A 287 -12.04 2.39 1.19
C SER A 287 -11.71 2.58 2.68
N GLY A 288 -10.95 3.63 3.01
CA GLY A 288 -10.49 3.86 4.38
C GLY A 288 -11.64 4.00 5.39
N ALA A 289 -12.70 4.73 5.05
CA ALA A 289 -13.84 4.92 5.95
C ALA A 289 -14.57 3.59 6.27
N ARG A 290 -14.77 2.75 5.25
CA ARG A 290 -15.39 1.43 5.43
C ARG A 290 -14.50 0.49 6.22
N HIS A 291 -13.19 0.51 5.93
CA HIS A 291 -12.20 -0.29 6.65
C HIS A 291 -12.16 0.08 8.14
N VAL A 292 -12.09 1.37 8.48
CA VAL A 292 -12.13 1.86 9.86
C VAL A 292 -13.44 1.44 10.55
N PHE A 293 -14.58 1.60 9.88
CA PHE A 293 -15.88 1.18 10.43
C PHE A 293 -15.89 -0.31 10.79
N LEU A 294 -15.48 -1.19 9.88
CA LEU A 294 -15.45 -2.64 10.12
C LEU A 294 -14.42 -3.03 11.17
N LEU A 295 -13.22 -2.42 11.14
CA LEU A 295 -12.17 -2.66 12.14
C LEU A 295 -12.66 -2.31 13.55
N LEU A 296 -13.32 -1.17 13.72
CA LEU A 296 -13.83 -0.72 15.01
C LEU A 296 -15.04 -1.54 15.47
N CYS A 297 -15.85 -2.08 14.55
CA CYS A 297 -16.94 -3.00 14.88
C CYS A 297 -16.46 -4.42 15.23
N GLN A 298 -15.24 -4.80 14.86
CA GLN A 298 -14.70 -6.12 15.20
C GLN A 298 -14.26 -6.17 16.67
N PHE A 299 -14.92 -7.02 17.48
CA PHE A 299 -14.67 -7.11 18.93
C PHE A 299 -13.20 -7.35 19.29
N ALA A 300 -12.54 -8.31 18.64
CA ALA A 300 -11.14 -8.59 18.86
C ALA A 300 -10.41 -8.73 17.52
N ASN A 301 -9.24 -8.11 17.44
CA ASN A 301 -8.28 -8.21 16.36
C ASN A 301 -7.00 -8.85 16.90
N TYR A 302 -6.30 -9.60 16.06
CA TYR A 302 -5.07 -10.30 16.44
C TYR A 302 -3.92 -9.82 15.58
N LEU A 303 -2.76 -9.68 16.19
CA LEU A 303 -1.51 -9.36 15.53
C LEU A 303 -0.45 -10.34 16.01
N GLU A 304 0.19 -11.02 15.07
CA GLU A 304 1.39 -11.80 15.30
C GLU A 304 2.57 -11.07 14.67
N VAL A 305 3.67 -10.99 15.41
CA VAL A 305 4.88 -10.33 14.95
C VAL A 305 6.06 -11.25 15.11
N VAL A 306 6.83 -11.41 14.05
CA VAL A 306 8.08 -12.18 14.06
C VAL A 306 9.23 -11.23 13.81
N HIS A 307 10.11 -11.06 14.80
CA HIS A 307 11.38 -10.36 14.64
C HIS A 307 12.43 -11.37 14.19
N LEU A 308 13.00 -11.20 13.00
CA LEU A 308 14.06 -12.07 12.48
C LEU A 308 15.45 -11.64 12.98
N PRO A 309 16.50 -12.45 12.84
CA PRO A 309 17.86 -11.99 13.06
C PRO A 309 18.20 -10.73 12.25
N VAL A 310 19.08 -9.89 12.81
CA VAL A 310 19.59 -8.71 12.10
C VAL A 310 20.32 -9.17 10.84
N TYR A 311 19.87 -8.67 9.69
CA TYR A 311 20.44 -9.01 8.40
C TYR A 311 21.63 -8.09 8.13
N HIS A 312 22.80 -8.69 7.91
CA HIS A 312 24.02 -7.99 7.57
C HIS A 312 24.29 -8.14 6.06
N PRO A 313 24.41 -7.03 5.31
CA PRO A 313 24.66 -7.12 3.88
C PRO A 313 26.08 -7.61 3.59
N SER A 314 26.20 -8.52 2.64
CA SER A 314 27.45 -8.89 2.00
C SER A 314 28.04 -7.73 1.20
N GLU A 315 29.33 -7.80 0.84
CA GLU A 315 29.97 -6.76 0.02
C GLU A 315 29.23 -6.52 -1.31
N GLN A 316 28.74 -7.59 -1.95
CA GLN A 316 27.93 -7.50 -3.18
C GLN A 316 26.62 -6.73 -2.95
N GLU A 317 25.95 -6.97 -1.82
CA GLU A 317 24.71 -6.27 -1.46
C GLU A 317 24.95 -4.81 -1.06
N LYS A 318 26.13 -4.50 -0.51
CA LYS A 318 26.54 -3.11 -0.25
C LYS A 318 26.81 -2.33 -1.55
N GLU A 319 27.14 -3.02 -2.63
CA GLU A 319 27.33 -2.44 -3.97
C GLU A 319 26.02 -2.37 -4.77
N ASP A 320 25.11 -3.34 -4.58
CA ASP A 320 23.79 -3.37 -5.22
C ASP A 320 22.63 -3.33 -4.19
N PRO A 321 22.05 -2.14 -3.92
CA PRO A 321 20.90 -1.99 -3.03
C PRO A 321 19.64 -2.74 -3.48
N LYS A 322 19.48 -3.02 -4.79
CA LYS A 322 18.33 -3.82 -5.29
C LYS A 322 18.53 -5.28 -4.94
N LEU A 323 19.74 -5.80 -5.09
CA LEU A 323 20.10 -7.15 -4.66
C LEU A 323 19.88 -7.30 -3.14
N TYR A 324 20.36 -6.33 -2.35
CA TYR A 324 20.16 -6.32 -0.90
C TYR A 324 18.66 -6.36 -0.54
N ALA A 325 17.87 -5.47 -1.12
CA ALA A 325 16.42 -5.43 -0.89
C ALA A 325 15.73 -6.75 -1.27
N ASN A 326 16.13 -7.36 -2.39
CA ASN A 326 15.54 -8.61 -2.88
C ASN A 326 15.91 -9.82 -2.02
N ASN A 327 17.14 -9.88 -1.51
CA ASN A 327 17.57 -10.98 -0.64
C ASN A 327 16.88 -10.91 0.74
N VAL A 328 16.76 -9.71 1.32
CA VAL A 328 15.97 -9.51 2.55
C VAL A 328 14.50 -9.88 2.32
N ARG A 329 13.93 -9.50 1.16
CA ARG A 329 12.57 -9.90 0.77
C ARG A 329 12.42 -11.42 0.68
N LYS A 330 13.35 -12.12 0.03
CA LYS A 330 13.34 -13.59 -0.07
C LYS A 330 13.43 -14.26 1.30
N LEU A 331 14.30 -13.77 2.18
CA LEU A 331 14.39 -14.25 3.56
C LEU A 331 13.06 -14.08 4.30
N MET A 332 12.48 -12.88 4.25
CA MET A 332 11.19 -12.61 4.91
C MET A 332 10.06 -13.47 4.34
N ALA A 333 10.06 -13.71 3.03
CA ALA A 333 9.07 -14.57 2.40
C ALA A 333 9.20 -16.04 2.83
N ALA A 334 10.43 -16.56 2.92
CA ALA A 334 10.69 -17.91 3.40
C ALA A 334 10.27 -18.08 4.87
N GLU A 335 10.71 -17.17 5.75
CA GLU A 335 10.42 -17.23 7.20
C GLU A 335 8.95 -16.96 7.53
N GLY A 336 8.30 -16.09 6.73
CA GLY A 336 6.91 -15.70 6.92
C GLY A 336 5.90 -16.58 6.20
N ASN A 337 6.35 -17.53 5.38
CA ASN A 337 5.53 -18.27 4.42
C ASN A 337 4.67 -17.34 3.55
N LEU A 338 5.29 -16.28 3.01
CA LEU A 338 4.65 -15.26 2.17
C LEU A 338 4.94 -15.53 0.70
N ILE A 339 3.98 -15.20 -0.16
CA ILE A 339 4.10 -15.38 -1.61
C ILE A 339 4.74 -14.12 -2.22
N LEU A 340 5.81 -14.28 -2.97
CA LEU A 340 6.44 -13.18 -3.70
C LEU A 340 5.57 -12.77 -4.90
N SER A 341 5.35 -11.46 -5.07
CA SER A 341 4.68 -10.91 -6.25
C SER A 341 5.32 -9.59 -6.68
N ASP A 342 5.58 -9.40 -7.96
CA ASP A 342 6.28 -8.21 -8.49
C ASP A 342 5.35 -7.06 -8.88
N VAL A 343 4.07 -7.17 -8.55
CA VAL A 343 3.09 -6.09 -8.74
C VAL A 343 3.31 -4.95 -7.73
N GLY A 344 2.84 -3.75 -8.07
CA GLY A 344 3.01 -2.58 -7.23
C GLY A 344 1.80 -1.67 -7.18
N LEU A 345 2.05 -0.41 -6.78
CA LEU A 345 1.00 0.59 -6.59
C LEU A 345 0.23 0.90 -7.88
N ALA A 346 0.85 0.76 -9.06
CA ALA A 346 0.19 0.99 -10.34
C ALA A 346 -0.90 -0.07 -10.59
N GLU A 347 -0.55 -1.34 -10.42
CA GLU A 347 -1.43 -2.50 -10.53
C GLU A 347 -2.55 -2.43 -9.50
N LYS A 348 -2.24 -2.03 -8.26
CA LYS A 348 -3.25 -1.80 -7.22
C LYS A 348 -4.31 -0.79 -7.63
N ARG A 349 -3.90 0.31 -8.29
CA ARG A 349 -4.84 1.34 -8.79
C ARG A 349 -5.70 0.81 -9.93
N VAL A 350 -5.14 -0.02 -10.81
CA VAL A 350 -5.88 -0.68 -11.89
C VAL A 350 -6.95 -1.61 -11.30
N TYR A 351 -6.56 -2.46 -10.36
CA TYR A 351 -7.47 -3.35 -9.63
C TYR A 351 -8.59 -2.58 -8.92
N HIS A 352 -8.26 -1.50 -8.20
CA HIS A 352 -9.26 -0.63 -7.56
C HIS A 352 -10.24 0.00 -8.55
N LYS A 353 -9.78 0.41 -9.73
CA LYS A 353 -10.66 0.98 -10.77
C LYS A 353 -11.62 -0.09 -11.31
N ALA A 354 -11.09 -1.27 -11.61
CA ALA A 354 -11.88 -2.41 -12.09
C ALA A 354 -12.98 -2.80 -11.09
N LEU A 355 -12.64 -2.90 -9.81
CA LEU A 355 -13.59 -3.21 -8.73
C LEU A 355 -14.68 -2.12 -8.52
N ASN A 356 -14.45 -0.89 -8.97
CA ASN A 356 -15.45 0.18 -8.92
C ASN A 356 -16.28 0.30 -10.21
N GLY A 357 -16.14 -0.64 -11.15
CA GLY A 357 -16.86 -0.62 -12.43
C GLY A 357 -16.32 0.41 -13.44
N ASN A 358 -15.14 0.98 -13.18
CA ASN A 358 -14.47 1.84 -14.15
C ASN A 358 -13.67 0.95 -15.12
N SER A 359 -13.83 1.18 -16.42
CA SER A 359 -13.15 0.42 -17.48
C SER A 359 -11.64 0.29 -17.22
N LEU A 360 -11.15 -0.95 -17.30
CA LEU A 360 -9.73 -1.26 -17.20
C LEU A 360 -8.96 -0.50 -18.31
N PRO A 361 -7.84 0.16 -18.00
CA PRO A 361 -6.96 0.65 -19.05
C PRO A 361 -6.49 -0.55 -19.89
N ARG A 362 -6.61 -0.42 -21.22
CA ARG A 362 -6.13 -1.40 -22.21
C ARG A 362 -4.72 -1.85 -21.83
N ALA A 363 -4.50 -3.17 -21.83
CA ALA A 363 -3.27 -3.84 -21.42
C ALA A 363 -2.00 -3.03 -21.70
N LEU A 364 -1.18 -2.80 -20.67
CA LEU A 364 0.19 -2.31 -20.84
C LEU A 364 0.90 -3.31 -21.75
N HIS A 365 1.30 -2.84 -22.94
CA HIS A 365 2.17 -3.59 -23.82
C HIS A 365 3.36 -4.11 -23.02
N GLN A 366 3.51 -5.43 -23.08
CA GLN A 366 4.76 -6.13 -22.88
C GLN A 366 5.81 -5.38 -23.70
N LYS A 367 6.81 -4.81 -23.01
CA LYS A 367 8.03 -4.38 -23.69
C LYS A 367 8.71 -5.67 -24.12
N ASP A 368 8.49 -6.03 -25.38
CA ASP A 368 9.41 -6.91 -26.10
C ASP A 368 10.70 -6.10 -26.34
N ASP A 369 11.80 -6.68 -25.86
CA ASP A 369 13.24 -6.44 -26.08
C ASP A 369 13.82 -5.00 -26.04
#